data_AF-A0A5P9EW73-F1
#
_entry.id   AF-A0A5P9EW73-F1
#
_cell.length_a   1.000
_cell.length_b   1.000
_cell.length_c   1.000
_cell.angle_alpha   90.00
_cell.angle_beta   90.00
_cell.angle_gamma   90.00
#
_symmetry.space_group_name_H-M   'P 1'
#
loop_
_entity.id
_entity.type
_entity.pdbx_description
1 polymer ?
#
loop_
_entity_poly.entity_id
_entity_poly.type
_entity_poly.pdbx_seq_one_letter_code
_entity_poly.pdbx_strand_id
1 'polypeptide(L)'
;MKCILKTRSILTIGLSILCYHFALHADELPRGKLQIELENDAPFQTDRDYTGGIFIRWSPVAKPYTFRFGQEIYTPDHLGRSEPIHNEHPYAGWTYLGVNYKYLLSDQWLIDFTLDAGTVGPRAGARETQKLMHWMVSSSPPDGWGSQVFNEWGLMPELKMGYRLLQGSLGGTSYRLVPYLRWKTGNIVRDYGAGVHLFFGSFLPTFRAVSLFSERERYWYLKAGLEHKTVQRNVLMEGNSKVKSGTKIFSYGVTPEREVTLTNLGVFFGRGTYEFGFDIRYNTKLYVSQRLPDEGFLSHNGAPMGNFVMSVILTKQI
;
A
#
# COMPACT_ATOMS: atom_id res chain seq x y z
N MET A 1 18.85 -32.08 -7.38
CA MET A 1 18.08 -31.93 -6.11
C MET A 1 18.97 -31.58 -4.90
N LYS A 2 19.93 -30.65 -5.02
CA LYS A 2 20.83 -30.25 -3.90
C LYS A 2 21.06 -28.73 -3.74
N CYS A 3 20.39 -27.88 -4.53
CA CYS A 3 20.60 -26.41 -4.48
C CYS A 3 19.48 -25.65 -3.74
N ILE A 4 18.31 -26.26 -3.53
CA ILE A 4 17.08 -25.59 -3.06
C ILE A 4 17.10 -25.31 -1.53
N LEU A 5 17.87 -26.07 -0.76
CA LEU A 5 17.98 -25.90 0.69
C LEU A 5 18.91 -24.74 1.10
N LYS A 6 19.84 -24.32 0.24
CA LYS A 6 20.87 -23.32 0.58
C LYS A 6 20.33 -21.88 0.56
N THR A 7 19.37 -21.59 -0.31
CA THR A 7 18.85 -20.22 -0.54
C THR A 7 17.86 -19.78 0.53
N ARG A 8 17.03 -20.72 1.06
CA ARG A 8 16.15 -20.45 2.21
C ARG A 8 16.93 -20.07 3.46
N SER A 9 18.10 -20.67 3.67
CA SER A 9 18.98 -20.34 4.79
C SER A 9 19.57 -18.94 4.67
N ILE A 10 19.98 -18.49 3.48
CA ILE A 10 20.67 -17.20 3.32
C ILE A 10 19.74 -16.00 3.55
N LEU A 11 18.48 -16.05 3.11
CA LEU A 11 17.52 -14.96 3.32
C LEU A 11 17.09 -14.87 4.80
N THR A 12 16.86 -16.02 5.43
CA THR A 12 16.55 -16.10 6.86
C THR A 12 17.75 -15.63 7.69
N ILE A 13 18.97 -16.02 7.32
CA ILE A 13 20.22 -15.60 7.97
C ILE A 13 20.50 -14.11 7.74
N GLY A 14 20.26 -13.56 6.55
CA GLY A 14 20.43 -12.13 6.26
C GLY A 14 19.44 -11.25 7.03
N LEU A 15 18.17 -11.64 7.09
CA LEU A 15 17.15 -10.98 7.92
C LEU A 15 17.47 -11.14 9.41
N SER A 16 17.99 -12.30 9.82
CA SER A 16 18.42 -12.57 11.21
C SER A 16 19.65 -11.77 11.60
N ILE A 17 20.65 -11.61 10.72
CA ILE A 17 21.85 -10.80 10.94
C ILE A 17 21.50 -9.32 11.00
N LEU A 18 20.59 -8.85 10.13
CA LEU A 18 20.05 -7.50 10.21
C LEU A 18 19.33 -7.30 11.56
N CYS A 19 18.45 -8.22 11.96
CA CYS A 19 17.78 -8.21 13.26
C CYS A 19 18.75 -8.30 14.46
N TYR A 20 19.86 -9.03 14.33
CA TYR A 20 20.88 -9.20 15.38
C TYR A 20 21.77 -7.97 15.52
N HIS A 21 22.15 -7.32 14.41
CA HIS A 21 22.93 -6.09 14.42
C HIS A 21 22.13 -4.92 15.05
N PHE A 22 20.81 -4.86 14.80
CA PHE A 22 19.92 -3.90 15.45
C PHE A 22 19.55 -4.24 16.91
N ALA A 23 19.91 -5.44 17.39
CA ALA A 23 19.70 -5.83 18.79
C ALA A 23 20.83 -5.39 19.73
N LEU A 24 22.00 -5.02 19.19
CA LEU A 24 23.22 -4.68 19.96
C LEU A 24 23.36 -3.20 20.33
N HIS A 25 22.44 -2.32 19.92
CA HIS A 25 22.48 -0.87 20.21
C HIS A 25 21.27 -0.42 21.03
N ALA A 26 21.20 -0.86 22.29
CA ALA A 26 20.03 -0.69 23.17
C ALA A 26 20.03 0.59 24.05
N ASP A 27 21.04 1.46 23.97
CA ASP A 27 21.23 2.53 24.97
C ASP A 27 21.02 3.97 24.46
N GLU A 28 20.62 4.18 23.21
CA GLU A 28 20.17 5.50 22.75
C GLU A 28 18.64 5.57 22.74
N LEU A 29 18.06 6.65 23.27
CA LEU A 29 16.66 6.99 22.99
C LEU A 29 16.45 6.90 21.47
N PRO A 30 15.43 6.18 21.00
CA PRO A 30 15.34 5.92 19.58
C PRO A 30 15.25 7.25 18.81
N ARG A 31 15.88 7.30 17.65
CA ARG A 31 15.94 8.45 16.75
C ARG A 31 14.68 8.57 15.89
N GLY A 32 13.94 7.47 15.69
CA GLY A 32 12.68 7.46 14.95
C GLY A 32 12.07 6.07 14.77
N LYS A 33 11.09 5.98 13.87
CA LYS A 33 10.44 4.74 13.47
C LYS A 33 10.72 4.43 12.02
N LEU A 34 11.33 3.28 11.75
CA LEU A 34 11.44 2.71 10.43
C LEU A 34 10.31 1.71 10.24
N GLN A 35 9.51 1.90 9.20
CA GLN A 35 8.47 0.96 8.79
C GLN A 35 8.78 0.43 7.39
N ILE A 36 8.66 -0.88 7.23
CA ILE A 36 8.69 -1.56 5.95
C ILE A 36 7.35 -2.26 5.78
N GLU A 37 6.74 -2.07 4.63
CA GLU A 37 5.47 -2.70 4.27
C GLU A 37 5.61 -3.35 2.90
N LEU A 38 5.15 -4.60 2.82
CA LEU A 38 5.07 -5.38 1.59
C LEU A 38 3.61 -5.70 1.34
N GLU A 39 3.11 -5.31 0.17
CA GLU A 39 1.77 -5.64 -0.28
C GLU A 39 1.82 -6.67 -1.42
N ASN A 40 0.91 -7.66 -1.39
CA ASN A 40 0.78 -8.65 -2.45
C ASN A 40 -0.65 -9.22 -2.50
N ASP A 41 -1.16 -9.49 -3.69
CA ASP A 41 -2.47 -10.12 -3.94
C ASP A 41 -2.39 -11.65 -4.13
N ALA A 42 -1.18 -12.21 -4.29
CA ALA A 42 -0.92 -13.64 -4.42
C ALA A 42 -1.54 -14.53 -3.33
N PRO A 43 -1.67 -14.13 -2.04
CA PRO A 43 -2.38 -14.92 -1.04
C PRO A 43 -3.86 -15.20 -1.39
N PHE A 44 -4.45 -14.39 -2.25
CA PHE A 44 -5.83 -14.53 -2.74
C PHE A 44 -5.91 -15.19 -4.12
N GLN A 45 -4.77 -15.70 -4.63
CA GLN A 45 -4.65 -16.33 -5.94
C GLN A 45 -5.08 -15.40 -7.10
N THR A 46 -4.99 -14.10 -6.86
CA THR A 46 -5.06 -13.07 -7.89
C THR A 46 -3.63 -12.60 -8.14
N ASP A 47 -3.29 -12.31 -9.40
CA ASP A 47 -2.05 -11.64 -9.80
C ASP A 47 -2.43 -10.59 -10.86
N ARG A 48 -3.37 -9.72 -10.48
CA ARG A 48 -4.07 -8.82 -11.41
C ARG A 48 -4.43 -7.49 -10.76
N ASP A 49 -4.61 -6.49 -11.60
CA ASP A 49 -4.90 -5.10 -11.23
C ASP A 49 -3.82 -4.53 -10.31
N TYR A 50 -3.98 -4.60 -9.00
CA TYR A 50 -2.91 -4.28 -8.04
C TYR A 50 -2.25 -5.58 -7.58
N THR A 51 -1.08 -5.90 -8.14
CA THR A 51 -0.36 -7.16 -7.81
C THR A 51 0.53 -7.01 -6.58
N GLY A 52 1.07 -5.81 -6.33
CA GLY A 52 1.87 -5.61 -5.13
C GLY A 52 2.56 -4.27 -5.00
N GLY A 53 3.23 -4.10 -3.88
CA GLY A 53 3.98 -2.90 -3.58
C GLY A 53 5.00 -3.06 -2.46
N ILE A 54 5.98 -2.17 -2.44
CA ILE A 54 7.01 -2.09 -1.42
C ILE A 54 7.04 -0.65 -0.91
N PHE A 55 6.93 -0.47 0.40
CA PHE A 55 6.92 0.85 1.03
C PHE A 55 7.90 0.90 2.19
N ILE A 56 8.66 1.98 2.25
CA ILE A 56 9.57 2.28 3.36
C ILE A 56 9.20 3.65 3.90
N ARG A 57 9.00 3.75 5.22
CA ARG A 57 8.67 5.00 5.89
C ARG A 57 9.62 5.24 7.05
N TRP A 58 10.15 6.45 7.13
CA TRP A 58 10.98 6.91 8.25
C TRP A 58 10.32 8.09 8.93
N SER A 59 9.93 7.91 10.19
CA SER A 59 9.28 8.92 11.03
C SER A 59 10.18 9.30 12.20
N PRO A 60 10.93 10.41 12.13
CA PRO A 60 11.75 10.87 13.24
C PRO A 60 10.91 11.13 14.49
N VAL A 61 11.48 10.85 15.67
CA VAL A 61 10.77 11.08 16.94
C VAL A 61 10.45 12.55 17.14
N ALA A 62 9.27 12.81 17.70
CA ALA A 62 8.80 14.16 18.05
C ALA A 62 8.74 15.13 16.85
N LYS A 63 8.85 14.61 15.62
CA LYS A 63 8.67 15.38 14.39
C LYS A 63 7.30 15.09 13.79
N PRO A 64 6.68 16.09 13.17
CA PRO A 64 5.38 15.95 12.52
C PRO A 64 5.46 15.34 11.12
N TYR A 65 6.67 15.07 10.61
CA TYR A 65 6.86 14.60 9.25
C TYR A 65 7.40 13.17 9.18
N THR A 66 7.10 12.51 8.07
CA THR A 66 7.56 11.15 7.72
C THR A 66 8.06 11.16 6.29
N PHE A 67 9.28 10.70 6.08
CA PHE A 67 9.82 10.44 4.74
C PHE A 67 9.32 9.10 4.23
N ARG A 68 9.06 9.01 2.94
CA ARG A 68 8.45 7.84 2.30
C ARG A 68 9.20 7.52 1.02
N PHE A 69 9.38 6.22 0.79
CA PHE A 69 9.67 5.65 -0.51
C PHE A 69 8.59 4.61 -0.79
N GLY A 70 8.10 4.55 -2.00
CA GLY A 70 7.12 3.55 -2.41
C GLY A 70 7.26 3.15 -3.86
N GLN A 71 6.97 1.88 -4.14
CA GLN A 71 6.75 1.37 -5.48
C GLN A 71 5.47 0.54 -5.48
N GLU A 72 4.55 0.88 -6.38
CA GLU A 72 3.29 0.18 -6.63
C GLU A 72 3.36 -0.48 -8.02
N ILE A 73 2.87 -1.71 -8.12
CA ILE A 73 2.97 -2.56 -9.30
C ILE A 73 1.57 -3.02 -9.70
N TYR A 74 1.26 -2.88 -10.99
CA TYR A 74 -0.03 -3.23 -11.56
C TYR A 74 0.11 -4.10 -12.80
N THR A 75 -0.83 -5.02 -12.98
CA THR A 75 -0.83 -6.03 -14.06
C THR A 75 -2.23 -6.26 -14.62
N PRO A 76 -2.36 -6.72 -15.89
CA PRO A 76 -3.62 -7.21 -16.42
C PRO A 76 -4.04 -8.53 -15.79
N ASP A 77 -5.29 -8.94 -16.00
CA ASP A 77 -5.80 -10.25 -15.60
C ASP A 77 -5.04 -11.40 -16.28
N HIS A 78 -4.65 -11.21 -17.55
CA HIS A 78 -3.97 -12.25 -18.31
C HIS A 78 -2.48 -11.91 -18.55
N LEU A 79 -1.62 -12.63 -17.82
CA LEU A 79 -0.16 -12.38 -17.80
C LEU A 79 0.64 -13.02 -18.94
N GLY A 80 0.05 -13.98 -19.66
CA GLY A 80 0.72 -14.75 -20.71
C GLY A 80 0.79 -14.07 -22.08
N ARG A 81 0.31 -12.84 -22.22
CA ARG A 81 0.34 -12.07 -23.48
C ARG A 81 1.38 -10.96 -23.41
N SER A 82 2.19 -10.87 -24.46
CA SER A 82 3.19 -9.79 -24.63
C SER A 82 2.56 -8.47 -25.08
N GLU A 83 1.45 -8.56 -25.81
CA GLU A 83 0.67 -7.43 -26.29
C GLU A 83 -0.30 -6.92 -25.22
N PRO A 84 -0.54 -5.60 -25.16
CA PRO A 84 -1.49 -5.04 -24.22
C PRO A 84 -2.92 -5.50 -24.53
N ILE A 85 -3.65 -5.85 -23.47
CA ILE A 85 -4.99 -6.43 -23.59
C ILE A 85 -6.02 -5.31 -23.45
N HIS A 86 -6.87 -5.17 -24.47
CA HIS A 86 -7.92 -4.18 -24.46
C HIS A 86 -8.89 -4.45 -23.31
N ASN A 87 -9.27 -3.40 -22.58
CA ASN A 87 -10.21 -3.42 -21.46
C ASN A 87 -9.72 -4.13 -20.18
N GLU A 88 -8.42 -4.44 -20.07
CA GLU A 88 -7.79 -4.91 -18.84
C GLU A 88 -6.77 -3.89 -18.33
N HIS A 89 -6.51 -3.91 -17.02
CA HIS A 89 -5.52 -3.02 -16.43
C HIS A 89 -4.18 -3.14 -17.15
N PRO A 90 -3.59 -2.05 -17.66
CA PRO A 90 -2.28 -2.14 -18.31
C PRO A 90 -1.21 -2.52 -17.29
N TYR A 91 -0.10 -3.06 -17.75
CA TYR A 91 1.10 -3.07 -16.91
C TYR A 91 1.43 -1.63 -16.53
N ALA A 92 1.60 -1.37 -15.25
CA ALA A 92 1.99 -0.05 -14.76
C ALA A 92 2.83 -0.18 -13.49
N GLY A 93 3.71 0.80 -13.31
CA GLY A 93 4.44 0.99 -12.06
C GLY A 93 4.36 2.45 -11.66
N TRP A 94 4.25 2.71 -10.37
CA TRP A 94 4.43 4.05 -9.79
C TRP A 94 5.53 3.98 -8.74
N THR A 95 6.62 4.72 -8.92
CA THR A 95 7.72 4.77 -7.94
C THR A 95 7.97 6.20 -7.52
N TYR A 96 8.04 6.44 -6.21
CA TYR A 96 8.07 7.78 -5.66
C TYR A 96 8.93 7.88 -4.40
N LEU A 97 9.38 9.12 -4.17
CA LEU A 97 9.78 9.62 -2.86
C LEU A 97 8.69 10.59 -2.39
N GLY A 98 8.46 10.62 -1.08
CA GLY A 98 7.41 11.46 -0.53
C GLY A 98 7.68 11.94 0.87
N VAL A 99 6.92 12.96 1.25
CA VAL A 99 6.85 13.48 2.62
C VAL A 99 5.40 13.53 3.03
N ASN A 100 5.10 12.98 4.20
CA ASN A 100 3.86 13.23 4.92
C ASN A 100 4.16 14.20 6.07
N TYR A 101 3.30 15.19 6.29
CA TYR A 101 3.37 16.15 7.39
C TYR A 101 2.01 16.17 8.09
N LYS A 102 2.01 16.01 9.41
CA LYS A 102 0.80 16.01 10.23
C LYS A 102 0.68 17.29 11.03
N TYR A 103 -0.53 17.80 11.11
CA TYR A 103 -0.88 18.98 11.89
C TYR A 103 -2.09 18.68 12.78
N LEU A 104 -1.94 18.88 14.08
CA LEU A 104 -3.02 18.73 15.03
C LEU A 104 -3.71 20.09 15.18
N LEU A 105 -4.81 20.29 14.46
CA LEU A 105 -5.57 21.54 14.48
C LEU A 105 -6.29 21.73 15.82
N SER A 106 -6.78 20.64 16.41
CA SER A 106 -7.30 20.59 17.77
C SER A 106 -7.18 19.17 18.32
N ASP A 107 -7.57 18.93 19.58
CA ASP A 107 -7.58 17.59 20.16
C ASP A 107 -8.44 16.57 19.39
N GLN A 108 -9.34 17.04 18.53
CA GLN A 108 -10.21 16.19 17.71
C GLN A 108 -9.84 16.20 16.23
N TRP A 109 -9.18 17.24 15.71
CA TRP A 109 -8.87 17.37 14.29
C TRP A 109 -7.39 17.13 14.00
N LEU A 110 -7.10 16.07 13.24
CA LEU A 110 -5.77 15.77 12.72
C LEU A 110 -5.76 15.88 11.20
N ILE A 111 -4.85 16.69 10.69
CA ILE A 111 -4.70 16.96 9.26
C ILE A 111 -3.39 16.34 8.80
N ASP A 112 -3.45 15.47 7.79
CA ASP A 112 -2.28 14.89 7.14
C ASP A 112 -2.13 15.53 5.75
N PHE A 113 -1.00 16.17 5.49
CA PHE A 113 -0.59 16.64 4.17
C PHE A 113 0.48 15.70 3.62
N THR A 114 0.27 15.17 2.43
CA THR A 114 1.18 14.24 1.77
C THR A 114 1.57 14.82 0.42
N LEU A 115 2.85 14.73 0.07
CA LEU A 115 3.33 15.01 -1.28
C LEU A 115 4.20 13.84 -1.73
N ASP A 116 3.76 13.14 -2.77
CA ASP A 116 4.52 12.08 -3.42
C ASP A 116 5.02 12.59 -4.80
N ALA A 117 6.31 12.42 -5.06
CA ALA A 117 6.97 12.84 -6.30
C ALA A 117 7.71 11.64 -6.91
N GLY A 118 7.44 11.34 -8.17
CA GLY A 118 7.85 10.06 -8.74
C GLY A 118 7.64 9.95 -10.24
N THR A 119 7.74 8.73 -10.78
CA THR A 119 7.52 8.43 -12.19
C THR A 119 6.64 7.20 -12.37
N VAL A 120 5.84 7.22 -13.43
CA VAL A 120 5.19 6.02 -13.99
C VAL A 120 5.98 5.45 -15.17
N GLY A 121 5.60 4.25 -15.61
CA GLY A 121 6.13 3.57 -16.81
C GLY A 121 7.46 2.86 -16.59
N PRO A 122 8.22 2.54 -17.66
CA PRO A 122 9.45 1.75 -17.55
C PRO A 122 10.47 2.27 -16.53
N ARG A 123 10.56 3.59 -16.33
CA ARG A 123 11.45 4.21 -15.34
C ARG A 123 11.05 3.94 -13.89
N ALA A 124 9.80 3.55 -13.65
CA ALA A 124 9.38 3.13 -12.32
C ALA A 124 10.08 1.82 -11.91
N GLY A 125 10.60 1.02 -12.84
CA GLY A 125 11.35 -0.20 -12.51
C GLY A 125 10.49 -1.33 -11.93
N ALA A 126 9.16 -1.26 -12.10
CA ALA A 126 8.22 -2.24 -11.55
C ALA A 126 8.39 -3.63 -12.20
N ARG A 127 8.81 -3.69 -13.47
CA ARG A 127 9.15 -4.95 -14.17
C ARG A 127 10.26 -5.70 -13.44
N GLU A 128 11.34 -5.01 -13.09
CA GLU A 128 12.52 -5.58 -12.47
C GLU A 128 12.19 -6.08 -11.07
N THR A 129 11.43 -5.30 -10.30
CA THR A 129 10.97 -5.70 -8.97
C THR A 129 10.04 -6.91 -9.04
N GLN A 130 9.05 -6.92 -9.93
CA GLN A 130 8.17 -8.08 -10.07
C GLN A 130 8.94 -9.34 -10.48
N LYS A 131 9.88 -9.22 -11.43
CA LYS A 131 10.75 -10.35 -11.80
C LYS A 131 11.57 -10.88 -10.62
N LEU A 132 12.10 -10.00 -9.78
CA LEU A 132 12.82 -10.39 -8.58
C LEU A 132 11.89 -11.13 -7.59
N MET A 133 10.68 -10.62 -7.36
CA MET A 133 9.68 -11.26 -6.50
C MET A 133 9.29 -12.64 -7.02
N HIS A 134 8.98 -12.76 -8.31
CA HIS A 134 8.63 -14.03 -8.97
C HIS A 134 9.79 -15.03 -8.90
N TRP A 135 11.02 -14.57 -9.10
CA TRP A 135 12.22 -15.40 -8.94
C TRP A 135 12.37 -15.93 -7.51
N MET A 136 12.13 -15.10 -6.49
CA MET A 136 12.22 -15.52 -5.09
C MET A 136 11.18 -16.59 -4.71
N VAL A 137 9.97 -16.53 -5.28
CA VAL A 137 8.90 -17.49 -5.01
C VAL A 137 8.78 -18.61 -6.06
N SER A 138 9.71 -18.65 -7.02
CA SER A 138 9.73 -19.63 -8.12
C SER A 138 8.47 -19.63 -8.99
N SER A 139 7.87 -18.47 -9.21
CA SER A 139 6.79 -18.28 -10.18
C SER A 139 7.33 -17.72 -11.50
N SER A 140 6.63 -17.97 -12.61
CA SER A 140 7.00 -17.42 -13.92
C SER A 140 6.70 -15.91 -13.96
N PRO A 141 7.62 -15.06 -14.43
CA PRO A 141 7.35 -13.63 -14.58
C PRO A 141 6.43 -13.37 -15.78
N PRO A 142 5.64 -12.28 -15.76
CA PRO A 142 4.82 -11.88 -16.90
C PRO A 142 5.62 -11.37 -18.10
N ASP A 143 5.13 -11.66 -19.31
CA ASP A 143 5.79 -11.29 -20.57
C ASP A 143 5.35 -9.92 -21.13
N GLY A 144 4.26 -9.35 -20.61
CA GLY A 144 3.62 -8.15 -21.15
C GLY A 144 4.22 -6.80 -20.77
N TRP A 145 5.27 -6.75 -19.94
CA TRP A 145 5.88 -5.48 -19.48
C TRP A 145 6.43 -4.58 -20.60
N GLY A 146 6.63 -5.10 -21.82
CA GLY A 146 6.97 -4.28 -23.00
C GLY A 146 5.84 -3.34 -23.44
N SER A 147 4.61 -3.60 -22.98
CA SER A 147 3.38 -2.88 -23.34
C SER A 147 2.86 -1.93 -22.26
N GLN A 148 3.61 -1.77 -21.17
CA GLN A 148 3.22 -0.95 -20.01
C GLN A 148 3.00 0.52 -20.35
N VAL A 149 2.31 1.24 -19.45
CA VAL A 149 2.09 2.70 -19.59
C VAL A 149 3.40 3.45 -19.83
N PHE A 150 3.37 4.56 -20.59
CA PHE A 150 4.61 5.27 -20.93
C PHE A 150 5.17 6.06 -19.74
N ASN A 151 6.45 6.45 -19.82
CA ASN A 151 7.08 7.29 -18.81
C ASN A 151 6.43 8.68 -18.70
N GLU A 152 6.00 9.04 -17.49
CA GLU A 152 5.57 10.38 -17.07
C GLU A 152 6.01 10.64 -15.63
N TRP A 153 6.59 11.82 -15.41
CA TRP A 153 6.90 12.31 -14.06
C TRP A 153 5.63 12.84 -13.40
N GLY A 154 5.47 12.57 -12.12
CA GLY A 154 4.27 12.84 -11.37
C GLY A 154 4.52 13.58 -10.07
N LEU A 155 3.60 14.46 -9.72
CA LEU A 155 3.39 14.94 -8.36
C LEU A 155 1.99 14.57 -7.93
N MET A 156 1.84 14.06 -6.71
CA MET A 156 0.55 13.73 -6.10
C MET A 156 0.44 14.31 -4.69
N PRO A 157 -0.05 15.56 -4.57
CA PRO A 157 -0.48 16.09 -3.29
C PRO A 157 -1.74 15.37 -2.79
N GLU A 158 -1.79 15.09 -1.49
CA GLU A 158 -2.96 14.60 -0.79
C GLU A 158 -3.18 15.35 0.52
N LEU A 159 -4.44 15.71 0.79
CA LEU A 159 -4.92 16.23 2.07
C LEU A 159 -5.85 15.20 2.69
N LYS A 160 -5.65 14.86 3.96
CA LYS A 160 -6.60 14.06 4.74
C LYS A 160 -6.95 14.75 6.04
N MET A 161 -8.24 14.90 6.31
CA MET A 161 -8.76 15.55 7.52
C MET A 161 -9.50 14.51 8.34
N GLY A 162 -8.93 14.07 9.46
CA GLY A 162 -9.53 13.13 10.38
C GLY A 162 -10.12 13.81 11.61
N TYR A 163 -11.35 13.44 11.96
CA TYR A 163 -12.03 13.88 13.19
C TYR A 163 -12.15 12.73 14.17
N ARG A 164 -11.57 12.86 15.36
CA ARG A 164 -11.70 11.89 16.45
C ARG A 164 -13.09 12.00 17.07
N LEU A 165 -14.05 11.30 16.47
CA LEU A 165 -15.46 11.29 16.87
C LEU A 165 -15.67 10.64 18.23
N LEU A 166 -15.03 9.48 18.46
CA LEU A 166 -15.12 8.75 19.73
C LEU A 166 -13.75 8.23 20.16
N GLN A 167 -13.48 8.25 21.46
CA GLN A 167 -12.34 7.55 22.06
C GLN A 167 -12.65 7.22 23.51
N GLY A 168 -12.38 5.98 23.93
CA GLY A 168 -12.59 5.55 25.31
C GLY A 168 -11.91 4.22 25.60
N SER A 169 -12.18 3.68 26.78
CA SER A 169 -11.72 2.37 27.23
C SER A 169 -12.87 1.65 27.93
N LEU A 170 -13.07 0.36 27.63
CA LEU A 170 -14.03 -0.51 28.27
C LEU A 170 -13.31 -1.80 28.71
N GLY A 171 -13.34 -2.11 30.00
CA GLY A 171 -12.70 -3.32 30.53
C GLY A 171 -11.19 -3.41 30.22
N GLY A 172 -10.48 -2.28 30.22
CA GLY A 172 -9.05 -2.21 29.88
C GLY A 172 -8.74 -2.26 28.38
N THR A 173 -9.76 -2.34 27.51
CA THR A 173 -9.60 -2.30 26.06
C THR A 173 -10.01 -0.94 25.51
N SER A 174 -9.08 -0.29 24.83
CA SER A 174 -9.27 1.03 24.21
C SER A 174 -9.98 0.92 22.87
N TYR A 175 -10.80 1.91 22.54
CA TYR A 175 -11.40 2.06 21.22
C TYR A 175 -11.28 3.50 20.71
N ARG A 176 -11.24 3.68 19.39
CA ARG A 176 -11.29 5.00 18.74
C ARG A 176 -12.00 4.92 17.40
N LEU A 177 -12.90 5.87 17.14
CA LEU A 177 -13.58 6.05 15.85
C LEU A 177 -13.15 7.38 15.22
N VAL A 178 -12.69 7.34 13.97
CA VAL A 178 -12.17 8.49 13.23
C VAL A 178 -12.77 8.54 11.82
N PRO A 179 -13.91 9.22 11.62
CA PRO A 179 -14.32 9.65 10.29
C PRO A 179 -13.29 10.62 9.68
N TYR A 180 -13.17 10.62 8.36
CA TYR A 180 -12.26 11.49 7.64
C TYR A 180 -12.72 11.81 6.22
N LEU A 181 -12.22 12.92 5.69
CA LEU A 181 -12.25 13.26 4.27
C LEU A 181 -10.82 13.21 3.71
N ARG A 182 -10.68 12.83 2.44
CA ARG A 182 -9.41 12.71 1.72
C ARG A 182 -9.53 13.34 0.35
N TRP A 183 -8.55 14.15 -0.02
CA TRP A 183 -8.46 14.83 -1.30
C TRP A 183 -7.10 14.53 -1.90
N LYS A 184 -7.03 13.68 -2.94
CA LYS A 184 -5.80 13.42 -3.68
C LYS A 184 -5.89 14.06 -5.06
N THR A 185 -4.87 14.82 -5.40
CA THR A 185 -4.79 15.49 -6.69
C THR A 185 -3.40 15.30 -7.29
N GLY A 186 -3.19 15.80 -8.50
CA GLY A 186 -1.95 15.62 -9.24
C GLY A 186 -2.18 15.19 -10.69
N ASN A 187 -1.09 14.89 -11.37
CA ASN A 187 -1.13 14.46 -12.76
C ASN A 187 -1.15 12.93 -12.95
N ILE A 188 -0.98 12.14 -11.89
CA ILE A 188 -1.03 10.67 -11.96
C ILE A 188 -2.40 10.15 -11.50
N VAL A 189 -2.79 10.39 -10.25
CA VAL A 189 -4.11 10.03 -9.71
C VAL A 189 -4.81 11.27 -9.16
N ARG A 190 -6.13 11.36 -9.40
CA ARG A 190 -7.03 12.35 -8.79
C ARG A 190 -8.29 11.65 -8.31
N ASP A 191 -8.53 11.69 -7.01
CA ASP A 191 -9.72 11.13 -6.39
C ASP A 191 -10.03 11.85 -5.06
N TYR A 192 -11.30 11.77 -4.65
CA TYR A 192 -11.77 12.30 -3.38
C TYR A 192 -12.47 11.20 -2.61
N GLY A 193 -12.25 11.12 -1.32
CA GLY A 193 -12.76 10.04 -0.49
C GLY A 193 -13.36 10.54 0.81
N ALA A 194 -14.38 9.83 1.27
CA ALA A 194 -14.91 9.93 2.62
C ALA A 194 -14.86 8.55 3.26
N GLY A 195 -14.40 8.47 4.50
CA GLY A 195 -14.25 7.19 5.16
C GLY A 195 -14.23 7.28 6.67
N VAL A 196 -14.06 6.12 7.29
CA VAL A 196 -13.98 5.95 8.73
C VAL A 196 -12.94 4.91 9.08
N HIS A 197 -12.16 5.17 10.13
CA HIS A 197 -11.30 4.18 10.79
C HIS A 197 -11.83 3.89 12.18
N LEU A 198 -12.00 2.61 12.50
CA LEU A 198 -12.24 2.10 13.84
C LEU A 198 -10.96 1.41 14.33
N PHE A 199 -10.54 1.74 15.53
CA PHE A 199 -9.43 1.10 16.23
C PHE A 199 -9.94 0.48 17.52
N PHE A 200 -9.44 -0.71 17.87
CA PHE A 200 -9.82 -1.43 19.08
C PHE A 200 -8.64 -2.25 19.60
N GLY A 201 -8.24 -2.10 20.87
CA GLY A 201 -7.07 -2.83 21.36
C GLY A 201 -6.58 -2.43 22.74
N SER A 202 -5.55 -3.13 23.22
CA SER A 202 -4.91 -2.82 24.51
C SER A 202 -4.11 -1.52 24.47
N PHE A 203 -3.61 -1.12 23.29
CA PHE A 203 -2.98 0.17 23.05
C PHE A 203 -3.17 0.57 21.59
N LEU A 204 -3.71 1.77 21.37
CA LEU A 204 -3.98 2.28 20.02
C LEU A 204 -2.84 3.20 19.56
N PRO A 205 -2.57 3.29 18.25
CA PRO A 205 -1.70 4.32 17.69
C PRO A 205 -2.08 5.71 18.20
N THR A 206 -1.12 6.62 18.35
CA THR A 206 -1.42 7.96 18.85
C THR A 206 -2.19 8.78 17.82
N PHE A 207 -3.26 9.48 18.23
CA PHE A 207 -3.92 10.50 17.42
C PHE A 207 -3.22 11.84 17.64
N ARG A 208 -2.02 11.99 17.08
CA ARG A 208 -1.15 13.15 17.27
C ARG A 208 -0.42 13.51 15.97
N ALA A 209 0.02 14.76 15.89
CA ALA A 209 0.86 15.21 14.77
C ALA A 209 2.24 14.56 14.79
N VAL A 210 2.82 14.37 15.97
CA VAL A 210 4.20 13.88 16.09
C VAL A 210 4.27 12.36 16.26
N SER A 211 5.31 11.77 15.67
CA SER A 211 5.65 10.36 15.93
C SER A 211 6.20 10.22 17.35
N LEU A 212 5.53 9.43 18.19
CA LEU A 212 5.94 9.13 19.56
C LEU A 212 6.32 7.67 19.71
N PHE A 213 7.29 7.38 20.56
CA PHE A 213 7.62 6.02 20.94
C PHE A 213 6.53 5.37 21.78
N SER A 214 6.44 4.06 21.66
CA SER A 214 5.64 3.25 22.57
C SER A 214 6.59 2.65 23.59
N GLU A 215 6.42 3.04 24.85
CA GLU A 215 7.14 2.46 25.99
C GLU A 215 6.49 1.14 26.48
N ARG A 216 5.41 0.71 25.82
CA ARG A 216 4.69 -0.52 26.19
C ARG A 216 5.51 -1.75 25.81
N GLU A 217 5.79 -2.61 26.78
CA GLU A 217 6.48 -3.88 26.50
C GLU A 217 5.72 -4.79 25.54
N ARG A 218 4.38 -4.82 25.63
CA ARG A 218 3.50 -5.60 24.76
C ARG A 218 2.18 -4.88 24.55
N TYR A 219 1.67 -4.93 23.33
CA TYR A 219 0.33 -4.46 23.02
C TYR A 219 -0.22 -5.12 21.76
N TRP A 220 -1.51 -4.95 21.55
CA TRP A 220 -2.20 -5.35 20.33
C TRP A 220 -3.30 -4.34 20.00
N TYR A 221 -3.62 -4.22 18.72
CA TYR A 221 -4.84 -3.55 18.27
C TYR A 221 -5.33 -4.09 16.93
N LEU A 222 -6.62 -3.91 16.71
CA LEU A 222 -7.33 -4.10 15.47
C LEU A 222 -7.60 -2.73 14.84
N LYS A 223 -7.55 -2.68 13.51
CA LYS A 223 -7.94 -1.55 12.70
C LYS A 223 -8.96 -2.04 11.67
N ALA A 224 -10.13 -1.42 11.64
CA ALA A 224 -11.10 -1.60 10.57
C ALA A 224 -11.31 -0.27 9.87
N GLY A 225 -11.41 -0.27 8.54
CA GLY A 225 -11.67 0.94 7.78
C GLY A 225 -12.62 0.70 6.63
N LEU A 226 -13.39 1.74 6.31
CA LEU A 226 -14.27 1.82 5.17
C LEU A 226 -14.04 3.19 4.52
N GLU A 227 -13.75 3.25 3.23
CA GLU A 227 -13.66 4.48 2.44
C GLU A 227 -14.52 4.31 1.19
N HIS A 228 -15.31 5.32 0.85
CA HIS A 228 -15.89 5.46 -0.47
C HIS A 228 -15.19 6.62 -1.18
N LYS A 229 -14.75 6.40 -2.41
CA LYS A 229 -14.02 7.39 -3.19
C LYS A 229 -14.57 7.56 -4.60
N THR A 230 -14.54 8.80 -5.05
CA THR A 230 -14.88 9.20 -6.41
C THR A 230 -13.60 9.42 -7.22
N VAL A 231 -13.38 8.60 -8.26
CA VAL A 231 -12.19 8.63 -9.12
C VAL A 231 -12.40 9.58 -10.29
N GLN A 232 -11.56 10.62 -10.37
CA GLN A 232 -11.58 11.57 -11.47
C GLN A 232 -10.60 11.20 -12.58
N ARG A 233 -9.40 10.75 -12.20
CA ARG A 233 -8.33 10.37 -13.12
C ARG A 233 -7.43 9.33 -12.47
N ASN A 234 -6.99 8.35 -13.25
CA ASN A 234 -5.97 7.39 -12.88
C ASN A 234 -5.12 7.02 -14.10
N VAL A 235 -3.96 7.64 -14.25
CA VAL A 235 -2.99 7.36 -15.34
C VAL A 235 -2.52 5.91 -15.34
N LEU A 236 -2.52 5.23 -14.18
CA LEU A 236 -2.11 3.84 -14.07
C LEU A 236 -3.09 2.89 -14.78
N MET A 237 -4.34 3.32 -14.99
CA MET A 237 -5.38 2.59 -15.73
C MET A 237 -5.63 3.18 -17.11
N GLU A 238 -5.85 4.50 -17.17
CA GLU A 238 -6.23 5.23 -18.40
C GLU A 238 -5.05 5.38 -19.38
N GLY A 239 -3.82 5.19 -18.89
CA GLY A 239 -2.59 5.55 -19.62
C GLY A 239 -2.31 7.05 -19.59
N ASN A 240 -1.11 7.42 -20.04
CA ASN A 240 -0.67 8.82 -20.09
C ASN A 240 -0.77 9.44 -21.49
N SER A 241 -0.85 10.77 -21.50
CA SER A 241 -0.97 11.60 -22.70
C SER A 241 0.37 11.77 -23.43
N LYS A 242 0.93 10.70 -24.01
CA LYS A 242 1.98 10.82 -25.04
C LYS A 242 1.41 10.54 -26.42
N VAL A 243 0.67 11.52 -26.94
CA VAL A 243 0.45 11.66 -28.38
C VAL A 243 1.66 12.40 -28.94
N LYS A 244 2.68 11.66 -29.41
CA LYS A 244 3.75 12.25 -30.22
C LYS A 244 3.30 12.24 -31.69
N SER A 245 3.18 13.43 -32.28
CA SER A 245 3.13 13.66 -33.74
C SER A 245 2.03 12.91 -34.51
N GLY A 246 0.75 13.06 -34.13
CA GLY A 246 -0.37 12.72 -35.02
C GLY A 246 -0.66 11.23 -35.22
N THR A 247 0.19 10.32 -34.73
CA THR A 247 -0.14 8.89 -34.72
C THR A 247 -0.77 8.52 -33.38
N LYS A 248 -2.09 8.37 -33.35
CA LYS A 248 -2.78 7.65 -32.27
C LYS A 248 -2.26 6.22 -32.31
N ILE A 249 -1.48 5.80 -31.33
CA ILE A 249 -1.16 4.39 -31.18
C ILE A 249 -1.40 3.99 -29.73
N PHE A 250 -2.39 3.11 -29.59
CA PHE A 250 -2.77 2.34 -28.42
C PHE A 250 -3.54 3.07 -27.29
N SER A 251 -4.85 2.84 -27.26
CA SER A 251 -5.70 3.05 -26.08
C SER A 251 -5.90 1.71 -25.40
N TYR A 252 -5.63 1.63 -24.09
CA TYR A 252 -5.88 0.41 -23.32
C TYR A 252 -7.37 0.09 -23.19
N GLY A 253 -8.26 1.05 -23.50
CA GLY A 253 -9.72 0.86 -23.42
C GLY A 253 -10.28 0.86 -21.99
N VAL A 254 -9.41 0.92 -20.99
CA VAL A 254 -9.81 0.89 -19.58
C VAL A 254 -10.43 2.22 -19.18
N THR A 255 -11.68 2.15 -18.72
CA THR A 255 -12.39 3.28 -18.13
C THR A 255 -12.51 3.05 -16.62
N PRO A 256 -11.88 3.87 -15.76
CA PRO A 256 -11.97 3.72 -14.31
C PRO A 256 -13.42 3.78 -13.83
N GLU A 257 -13.73 2.99 -12.81
CA GLU A 257 -15.00 3.12 -12.09
C GLU A 257 -14.98 4.45 -11.35
N ARG A 258 -16.07 5.22 -11.52
CA ARG A 258 -16.16 6.53 -10.89
C ARG A 258 -16.31 6.43 -9.39
N GLU A 259 -16.94 5.37 -8.90
CA GLU A 259 -17.16 5.17 -7.47
C GLU A 259 -16.55 3.85 -7.02
N VAL A 260 -15.66 3.91 -6.04
CA VAL A 260 -14.96 2.73 -5.49
C VAL A 260 -15.11 2.73 -3.99
N THR A 261 -15.56 1.62 -3.43
CA THR A 261 -15.56 1.39 -1.99
C THR A 261 -14.38 0.49 -1.61
N LEU A 262 -13.63 0.90 -0.60
CA LEU A 262 -12.49 0.20 -0.03
C LEU A 262 -12.81 -0.19 1.41
N THR A 263 -12.58 -1.45 1.75
CA THR A 263 -12.65 -1.96 3.11
C THR A 263 -11.27 -2.48 3.51
N ASN A 264 -10.81 -2.18 4.71
CA ASN A 264 -9.56 -2.76 5.23
C ASN A 264 -9.72 -3.29 6.65
N LEU A 265 -9.12 -4.43 6.94
CA LEU A 265 -9.07 -5.06 8.26
C LEU A 265 -7.62 -5.41 8.60
N GLY A 266 -7.12 -4.91 9.71
CA GLY A 266 -5.76 -5.14 10.15
C GLY A 266 -5.63 -5.52 11.61
N VAL A 267 -4.63 -6.34 11.90
CA VAL A 267 -4.25 -6.81 13.24
C VAL A 267 -2.79 -6.48 13.46
N PHE A 268 -2.50 -5.87 14.62
CA PHE A 268 -1.17 -5.37 14.95
C PHE A 268 -0.77 -5.84 16.34
N PHE A 269 0.51 -6.23 16.47
CA PHE A 269 1.12 -6.70 17.71
C PHE A 269 2.43 -5.95 17.94
N GLY A 270 2.53 -5.25 19.06
CA GLY A 270 3.76 -4.60 19.50
C GLY A 270 4.48 -5.39 20.57
N ARG A 271 5.80 -5.45 20.50
CA ARG A 271 6.67 -5.95 21.57
C ARG A 271 7.97 -5.14 21.65
N GLY A 272 8.15 -4.43 22.76
CA GLY A 272 9.28 -3.51 22.96
C GLY A 272 9.36 -2.48 21.82
N THR A 273 10.49 -2.47 21.11
CA THR A 273 10.74 -1.54 19.98
C THR A 273 10.16 -2.02 18.64
N TYR A 274 9.53 -3.19 18.58
CA TYR A 274 8.98 -3.76 17.35
C TYR A 274 7.45 -3.72 17.33
N GLU A 275 6.88 -3.54 16.15
CA GLU A 275 5.47 -3.79 15.85
C GLU A 275 5.35 -4.56 14.55
N PHE A 276 4.52 -5.60 14.56
CA PHE A 276 4.17 -6.41 13.41
C PHE A 276 2.69 -6.22 13.09
N GLY A 277 2.38 -5.98 11.82
CA GLY A 277 1.02 -5.78 11.34
C GLY A 277 0.70 -6.69 10.16
N PHE A 278 -0.54 -7.15 10.12
CA PHE A 278 -1.14 -7.78 8.95
C PHE A 278 -2.41 -6.99 8.62
N ASP A 279 -2.55 -6.52 7.38
CA ASP A 279 -3.73 -5.80 6.91
C ASP A 279 -4.24 -6.47 5.62
N ILE A 280 -5.55 -6.58 5.49
CA ILE A 280 -6.21 -7.05 4.27
C ILE A 280 -7.08 -5.92 3.78
N ARG A 281 -6.86 -5.52 2.53
CA ARG A 281 -7.64 -4.52 1.81
C ARG A 281 -8.49 -5.21 0.76
N TYR A 282 -9.75 -4.80 0.63
CA TYR A 282 -10.66 -5.15 -0.45
C TYR A 282 -11.13 -3.88 -1.15
N ASN A 283 -11.14 -3.87 -2.48
CA ASN A 283 -11.79 -2.84 -3.27
C ASN A 283 -13.00 -3.42 -4.01
N THR A 284 -14.06 -2.63 -4.17
CA THR A 284 -15.04 -2.89 -5.23
C THR A 284 -14.39 -2.78 -6.60
N LYS A 285 -15.20 -2.97 -7.64
CA LYS A 285 -14.76 -2.85 -9.02
C LYS A 285 -13.96 -1.55 -9.26
N LEU A 286 -12.83 -1.65 -9.96
CA LEU A 286 -11.87 -0.55 -10.19
C LEU A 286 -12.04 0.10 -11.57
N TYR A 287 -12.53 -0.63 -12.57
CA TYR A 287 -12.80 -0.15 -13.93
C TYR A 287 -13.96 -0.91 -14.58
N VAL A 288 -14.67 -0.26 -15.52
CA VAL A 288 -15.97 -0.70 -16.06
C VAL A 288 -15.95 -2.09 -16.68
N SER A 289 -14.84 -2.50 -17.29
CA SER A 289 -14.68 -3.81 -17.91
C SER A 289 -14.12 -4.88 -16.98
N GLN A 290 -13.76 -4.54 -15.74
CA GLN A 290 -13.18 -5.49 -14.80
C GLN A 290 -14.17 -6.63 -14.53
N ARG A 291 -13.67 -7.85 -14.68
CA ARG A 291 -14.43 -9.06 -14.37
C ARG A 291 -14.17 -9.44 -12.93
N LEU A 292 -15.19 -9.25 -12.10
CA LEU A 292 -15.22 -9.95 -10.83
C LEU A 292 -15.59 -11.42 -11.15
N PRO A 293 -14.96 -12.39 -10.49
CA PRO A 293 -15.29 -13.80 -10.70
C PRO A 293 -16.80 -14.05 -10.53
N ASP A 294 -17.37 -14.85 -11.42
CA ASP A 294 -18.80 -15.12 -11.52
C ASP A 294 -19.37 -15.89 -10.30
N GLU A 295 -18.50 -16.43 -9.43
CA GLU A 295 -18.86 -17.28 -8.30
C GLU A 295 -18.58 -16.60 -6.95
N GLY A 296 -19.49 -15.72 -6.51
CA GLY A 296 -19.55 -15.25 -5.13
C GLY A 296 -18.26 -14.67 -4.53
N PHE A 297 -18.23 -14.53 -3.20
CA PHE A 297 -17.09 -13.98 -2.47
C PHE A 297 -15.93 -14.98 -2.33
N LEU A 298 -16.14 -16.27 -2.61
CA LEU A 298 -15.19 -17.35 -2.39
C LEU A 298 -15.08 -18.23 -3.64
N SER A 299 -13.87 -18.69 -3.94
CA SER A 299 -13.63 -19.58 -5.06
C SER A 299 -14.10 -20.98 -4.78
N HIS A 300 -14.11 -21.83 -5.81
CA HIS A 300 -14.38 -23.26 -5.67
C HIS A 300 -13.48 -23.95 -4.62
N ASN A 301 -12.32 -23.35 -4.31
CA ASN A 301 -11.37 -23.81 -3.27
C ASN A 301 -11.45 -23.02 -1.95
N GLY A 302 -12.46 -22.15 -1.79
CA GLY A 302 -12.67 -21.34 -0.59
C GLY A 302 -11.77 -20.10 -0.46
N ALA A 303 -11.07 -19.68 -1.52
CA ALA A 303 -10.23 -18.48 -1.49
C ALA A 303 -11.05 -17.22 -1.80
N PRO A 304 -10.89 -16.10 -1.06
CA PRO A 304 -11.59 -14.86 -1.35
C PRO A 304 -11.37 -14.40 -2.79
N MET A 305 -12.46 -14.11 -3.48
CA MET A 305 -12.51 -13.79 -4.90
C MET A 305 -12.88 -12.30 -5.03
N GLY A 306 -11.96 -11.47 -5.50
CA GLY A 306 -12.14 -10.00 -5.57
C GLY A 306 -10.82 -9.24 -5.54
N ASN A 307 -10.87 -7.90 -5.46
CA ASN A 307 -9.69 -7.03 -5.44
C ASN A 307 -9.05 -7.00 -4.04
N PHE A 308 -8.59 -8.16 -3.58
CA PHE A 308 -7.96 -8.33 -2.27
C PHE A 308 -6.45 -8.13 -2.36
N VAL A 309 -5.91 -7.43 -1.38
CA VAL A 309 -4.47 -7.23 -1.21
C VAL A 309 -4.13 -7.45 0.25
N MET A 310 -3.07 -8.19 0.51
CA MET A 310 -2.54 -8.39 1.85
C MET A 310 -1.29 -7.56 2.05
N SER A 311 -1.21 -6.85 3.17
CA SER A 311 -0.05 -6.11 3.62
C SER A 311 0.60 -6.80 4.82
N VAL A 312 1.92 -7.00 4.76
CA VAL A 312 2.75 -7.36 5.91
C VAL A 312 3.59 -6.15 6.30
N ILE A 313 3.46 -5.72 7.55
CA ILE A 313 4.02 -4.48 8.06
C ILE A 313 4.98 -4.80 9.21
N LEU A 314 6.19 -4.28 9.13
CA LEU A 314 7.17 -4.31 10.21
C LEU A 314 7.57 -2.89 10.56
N THR A 315 7.36 -2.49 11.80
CA THR A 315 7.84 -1.22 12.34
C THR A 315 8.89 -1.49 13.42
N LYS A 316 10.02 -0.78 13.35
CA LYS A 316 11.07 -0.77 14.37
C LYS A 316 11.30 0.66 14.84
N GLN A 317 11.29 0.85 16.16
CA GLN A 317 11.81 2.04 16.81
C GLN A 317 13.35 1.89 16.88
N ILE A 318 14.06 2.77 16.16
CA ILE A 318 15.53 2.80 16.03
C ILE A 318 16.01 4.10 16.63
#